data_AF-A0A699SDB9-F1
#
_entry.id   AF-A0A699SDB9-F1
#
_cell.length_a   1.000
_cell.length_b   1.000
_cell.length_c   1.000
_cell.angle_alpha   90.00
_cell.angle_beta   90.00
_cell.angle_gamma   90.00
#
_symmetry.space_group_name_H-M   'P 1'
#
loop_
_entity.id
_entity.type
_entity.pdbx_description
1 polymer ?
#
loop_
_entity_poly.entity_id
_entity_poly.type
_entity_poly.pdbx_seq_one_letter_code
_entity_poly.pdbx_strand_id
1 'polypeptide(L)'
;DDYCRLLSYVLLPLYLQVIEDTEKLKQKLHEARRHIKLARELHRNLVVSERRIREHATSQRYRKIQEISDGVGVARSLLHKKVRQRRASPILASKADDSPLQPKMASFSSQSTPKDRDTTMVSESNVKKRQLGDMVHVSKFNKKAVVLKVDPSKEEILVQLGNIKLKLTLADVVI
;
A
#
# COMPACT_ATOMS: atom_id res chain seq x y z
N ASP A 1 38.18 -39.34 -60.07
CA ASP A 1 37.68 -37.94 -60.03
C ASP A 1 36.30 -37.77 -59.40
N ASP A 2 35.32 -38.62 -59.67
CA ASP A 2 33.95 -38.43 -59.14
C ASP A 2 33.83 -38.53 -57.61
N TYR A 3 34.62 -39.39 -56.96
CA TYR A 3 34.69 -39.47 -55.50
C TYR A 3 35.23 -38.19 -54.86
N CYS A 4 36.24 -37.56 -55.45
CA CYS A 4 36.80 -36.30 -54.96
C CYS A 4 35.78 -35.16 -55.11
N ARG A 5 34.99 -35.16 -56.19
CA ARG A 5 33.90 -34.20 -56.39
C ARG A 5 32.76 -34.43 -55.39
N LEU A 6 32.32 -35.67 -55.17
CA LEU A 6 31.29 -36.02 -54.19
C LEU A 6 31.69 -35.65 -52.75
N LEU A 7 32.94 -35.96 -52.37
CA LEU A 7 33.48 -35.55 -51.06
C LEU A 7 33.50 -34.02 -50.95
N SER A 8 33.93 -33.30 -51.98
CA SER A 8 33.92 -31.83 -51.99
C SER A 8 32.52 -31.23 -51.85
N TYR A 9 31.51 -31.76 -52.56
CA TYR A 9 30.15 -31.22 -52.54
C TYR A 9 29.39 -31.53 -51.25
N VAL A 10 29.75 -32.58 -50.52
CA VAL A 10 29.02 -32.99 -49.31
C VAL A 10 29.77 -32.63 -48.03
N LEU A 11 31.08 -32.87 -47.94
CA LEU A 11 31.83 -32.61 -46.70
C LEU A 11 32.17 -31.13 -46.50
N LEU A 12 32.48 -30.36 -47.55
CA LEU A 12 32.84 -28.96 -47.36
C LEU A 12 31.67 -28.12 -46.82
N PRO A 13 30.43 -28.25 -47.32
CA PRO A 13 29.29 -27.53 -46.75
C PRO A 13 28.96 -27.98 -45.33
N LEU A 14 29.04 -29.29 -45.04
CA LEU A 14 28.84 -29.80 -43.68
C LEU A 14 29.90 -29.26 -42.71
N TYR A 15 31.15 -29.18 -43.14
CA TYR A 15 32.23 -28.61 -42.33
C TYR A 15 32.04 -27.11 -42.08
N LEU A 16 31.65 -26.34 -43.12
CA LEU A 16 31.37 -24.91 -42.98
C LEU A 16 30.18 -24.65 -42.05
N GLN A 17 29.13 -25.46 -42.13
CA GLN A 17 27.97 -25.39 -41.24
C GLN A 17 28.38 -25.61 -39.78
N VAL A 18 29.22 -26.61 -39.50
CA VAL A 18 29.74 -26.86 -38.15
C VAL A 18 30.56 -25.67 -37.65
N ILE A 19 31.39 -25.06 -38.50
CA ILE A 19 32.15 -23.86 -38.13
C ILE A 19 31.18 -22.72 -37.75
N GLU A 20 30.21 -22.41 -38.60
CA GLU A 20 29.24 -21.34 -38.35
C GLU A 20 28.44 -21.58 -37.06
N ASP A 21 28.00 -22.81 -36.83
CA ASP A 21 27.26 -23.17 -35.62
C ASP A 21 28.13 -23.05 -34.36
N THR A 22 29.41 -23.41 -34.45
CA THR A 22 30.35 -23.22 -33.32
C THR A 22 30.63 -21.74 -33.05
N GLU A 23 30.71 -20.90 -34.07
CA GLU A 23 30.88 -19.45 -33.91
C GLU A 23 29.64 -18.81 -33.28
N LYS A 24 28.45 -19.16 -33.76
CA LYS A 24 27.17 -18.72 -33.15
C LYS A 24 27.06 -19.16 -31.70
N LEU A 25 27.46 -20.39 -31.39
CA LEU A 25 27.46 -20.90 -30.02
C LEU A 25 28.42 -20.10 -29.13
N LYS A 26 29.64 -19.83 -29.61
CA LYS A 26 30.62 -19.00 -28.89
C LYS A 26 30.05 -17.62 -28.60
N GLN A 27 29.42 -16.96 -29.58
CA GLN A 27 28.81 -15.65 -29.41
C GLN A 27 27.71 -15.67 -28.33
N LYS A 28 26.79 -16.64 -28.40
CA LYS A 28 25.73 -16.81 -27.38
C LYS A 28 26.29 -17.05 -25.98
N LEU A 29 27.38 -17.81 -25.88
CA LEU A 29 28.06 -18.07 -24.60
C LEU A 29 28.65 -16.76 -24.02
N HIS A 30 29.31 -15.95 -24.85
CA HIS A 30 29.83 -14.66 -24.43
C HIS A 30 28.73 -13.70 -23.98
N GLU A 31 27.61 -13.66 -24.71
CA GLU A 31 26.44 -12.86 -24.36
C GLU A 31 25.81 -13.33 -23.04
N ALA A 32 25.58 -14.63 -22.87
CA ALA A 32 25.07 -15.19 -21.62
C ALA A 32 25.98 -14.86 -20.43
N ARG A 33 27.31 -14.93 -20.61
CA ARG A 33 28.28 -14.53 -19.57
C ARG A 33 28.16 -13.04 -19.22
N ARG A 34 27.96 -12.16 -20.20
CA ARG A 34 27.73 -10.73 -19.96
C ARG A 34 26.45 -10.50 -19.16
N HIS A 35 25.35 -11.13 -19.55
CA HIS A 35 24.08 -11.01 -18.81
C HIS A 35 24.18 -11.52 -17.37
N ILE A 36 24.88 -12.63 -17.12
CA ILE A 36 25.10 -13.13 -15.76
C ILE A 36 25.88 -12.13 -14.92
N LYS A 37 26.92 -11.49 -15.47
CA LYS A 37 27.68 -10.45 -14.75
C LYS A 37 26.79 -9.26 -14.39
N LEU A 38 26.03 -8.76 -15.35
CA LEU A 38 25.13 -7.63 -15.16
C LEU A 38 24.03 -7.96 -14.13
N ALA A 39 23.41 -9.13 -14.23
CA ALA A 39 22.39 -9.57 -13.27
C ALA A 39 22.94 -9.63 -11.83
N ARG A 40 24.16 -10.14 -11.65
CA ARG A 40 24.81 -10.18 -10.32
C ARG A 40 25.10 -8.77 -9.78
N GLU A 41 25.56 -7.86 -10.62
CA GLU A 41 25.83 -6.48 -10.22
C GLU A 41 24.55 -5.73 -9.83
N LEU A 42 23.51 -5.84 -10.65
CA LEU A 42 22.20 -5.27 -10.35
C LEU A 42 21.63 -5.83 -9.04
N HIS A 43 21.72 -7.14 -8.82
CA HIS A 43 21.26 -7.75 -7.57
C HIS A 43 22.01 -7.20 -6.35
N ARG A 44 23.34 -7.05 -6.42
CA ARG A 44 24.11 -6.44 -5.32
C ARG A 44 23.67 -5.00 -5.05
N ASN A 45 23.47 -4.20 -6.10
CA ASN A 45 23.04 -2.82 -5.97
C ASN A 45 21.64 -2.72 -5.37
N LEU A 46 20.73 -3.62 -5.74
CA LEU A 46 19.39 -3.71 -5.19
C LEU A 46 19.43 -4.03 -3.68
N VAL A 47 20.19 -5.05 -3.27
CA VAL A 47 20.32 -5.43 -1.85
C VAL A 47 20.88 -4.27 -1.00
N VAL A 48 21.89 -3.56 -1.51
CA VAL A 48 22.45 -2.38 -0.83
C VAL A 48 21.41 -1.26 -0.73
N SER A 49 20.66 -1.02 -1.80
CA SER A 49 19.62 0.02 -1.84
C SER A 49 18.48 -0.28 -0.87
N GLU A 50 18.00 -1.53 -0.83
CA GLU A 50 16.99 -1.97 0.13
C GLU A 50 17.44 -1.78 1.58
N ARG A 51 18.71 -2.11 1.88
CA ARG A 51 19.30 -1.87 3.20
C ARG A 51 19.25 -0.38 3.55
N ARG A 52 19.72 0.50 2.66
CA ARG A 52 19.71 1.96 2.86
C ARG A 52 18.30 2.51 3.07
N ILE A 53 17.33 2.03 2.29
CA ILE A 53 15.92 2.43 2.44
C ILE A 53 15.40 2.04 3.82
N ARG A 54 15.69 0.80 4.26
CA ARG A 54 15.27 0.31 5.58
C ARG A 54 15.89 1.12 6.71
N GLU A 55 17.19 1.36 6.66
CA GLU A 55 17.93 2.18 7.62
C GLU A 55 17.35 3.60 7.68
N HIS A 56 17.18 4.24 6.52
CA HIS A 56 16.58 5.57 6.45
C HIS A 56 15.15 5.59 7.01
N ALA A 57 14.32 4.60 6.68
CA ALA A 57 12.96 4.50 7.22
C ALA A 57 12.97 4.36 8.75
N THR A 58 13.87 3.55 9.32
CA THR A 58 14.02 3.44 10.78
C THR A 58 14.48 4.76 11.40
N SER A 59 15.51 5.41 10.85
CA SER A 59 16.01 6.70 11.36
C SER A 59 14.94 7.79 11.32
N GLN A 60 14.14 7.83 10.25
CA GLN A 60 13.01 8.76 10.13
C GLN A 60 11.93 8.49 11.18
N ARG A 61 11.61 7.21 11.47
CA ARG A 61 10.66 6.86 12.54
C ARG A 61 11.20 7.27 13.91
N TYR A 62 12.45 6.95 14.21
CA TYR A 62 13.08 7.34 15.47
C TYR A 62 13.09 8.85 15.65
N ARG A 63 13.48 9.61 14.62
CA ARG A 63 13.49 11.08 14.70
C ARG A 63 12.11 11.65 15.00
N LYS A 64 11.06 11.17 14.31
CA LYS A 64 9.67 11.60 14.57
C LYS A 64 9.23 11.29 16.01
N ILE A 65 9.52 10.08 16.49
CA ILE A 65 9.17 9.68 17.86
C ILE A 65 9.90 10.55 18.88
N GLN A 66 11.17 10.86 18.64
CA GLN A 66 11.97 11.73 19.49
C GLN A 66 11.38 13.14 19.55
N GLU A 67 11.11 13.75 18.40
CA GLU A 67 10.51 15.09 18.31
C GLU A 67 9.15 15.17 19.04
N ILE A 68 8.30 14.15 18.89
CA ILE A 68 7.02 14.06 19.61
C ILE A 68 7.25 13.93 21.12
N SER A 69 8.19 13.07 21.54
CA SER A 69 8.48 12.84 22.96
C SER A 69 9.02 14.08 23.64
N ASP A 70 9.91 14.81 22.96
CA ASP A 70 10.48 16.07 23.43
C ASP A 70 9.38 17.14 23.55
N GLY A 71 8.50 17.26 22.54
CA GLY A 71 7.35 18.16 22.57
C GLY A 71 6.36 17.85 23.70
N VAL A 72 6.07 16.57 23.94
CA VAL A 72 5.24 16.12 25.07
C VAL A 72 5.90 16.42 26.41
N GLY A 73 7.22 16.23 26.52
CA GLY A 73 8.00 16.59 27.72
C GLY A 73 7.87 18.07 28.06
N VAL A 74 8.04 18.94 27.05
CA VAL A 74 7.85 20.39 27.20
C VAL A 74 6.41 20.72 27.60
N ALA A 75 5.40 20.20 26.90
CA ALA A 75 3.99 20.46 27.24
C ALA A 75 3.63 20.01 28.66
N ARG A 76 4.10 18.83 29.08
CA ARG A 76 3.88 18.30 30.43
C ARG A 76 4.55 19.17 31.49
N SER A 77 5.79 19.60 31.25
CA SER A 77 6.48 20.51 32.18
C SER A 77 5.79 21.86 32.31
N LEU A 78 5.29 22.43 31.20
CA LEU A 78 4.53 23.67 31.19
C LEU A 78 3.21 23.52 31.97
N LEU A 79 2.49 22.42 31.75
CA LEU A 79 1.26 22.11 32.47
C LEU A 79 1.52 22.03 33.98
N HIS A 80 2.52 21.25 34.40
CA HIS A 80 2.89 21.14 35.82
C HIS A 80 3.28 22.49 36.42
N LYS A 81 4.02 23.32 35.67
CA LYS A 81 4.36 24.68 36.10
C LYS A 81 3.12 25.53 36.31
N LYS A 82 2.15 25.52 35.38
CA LYS A 82 0.89 26.27 35.49
C LYS A 82 0.01 25.78 36.64
N VAL A 83 -0.11 24.46 36.83
CA VAL A 83 -0.85 23.87 37.96
C VAL A 83 -0.23 24.30 39.29
N ARG A 84 1.09 24.26 39.43
CA ARG A 84 1.79 24.72 40.63
C ARG A 84 1.57 26.22 40.88
N GLN A 85 1.65 27.06 39.84
CA GLN A 85 1.36 28.49 39.95
C GLN A 85 -0.07 28.76 40.42
N ARG A 86 -1.07 28.02 39.92
CA ARG A 86 -2.46 28.15 40.37
C ARG A 86 -2.65 27.73 41.84
N ARG A 87 -1.95 26.68 42.30
CA ARG A 87 -1.97 26.25 43.70
C ARG A 87 -1.24 27.20 44.64
N ALA A 88 -0.17 27.83 44.16
CA ALA A 88 0.64 28.78 44.94
C ALA A 88 0.05 30.19 44.94
N SER A 89 -0.76 30.55 43.94
CA SER A 89 -1.53 31.80 43.95
C SER A 89 -2.60 31.69 45.03
N PRO A 90 -2.61 32.58 46.04
CA PRO A 90 -3.71 32.63 46.99
C PRO A 90 -4.97 32.91 46.19
N ILE A 91 -5.97 32.03 46.28
CA ILE A 91 -7.34 32.46 46.05
C ILE A 91 -7.55 33.50 47.16
N LEU A 92 -7.59 34.78 46.80
CA LEU A 92 -8.26 35.75 47.64
C LEU A 92 -9.68 35.23 47.77
N ALA A 93 -9.94 34.51 48.87
CA ALA A 93 -11.28 34.20 49.31
C ALA A 93 -11.92 35.56 49.59
N SER A 94 -12.52 36.15 48.56
CA SER A 94 -13.49 37.22 48.74
C SER A 94 -14.53 36.65 49.68
N LYS A 95 -14.65 37.30 50.84
CA LYS A 95 -15.50 36.86 51.93
C LYS A 95 -16.88 36.47 51.42
N ALA A 96 -17.40 35.40 52.02
CA ALA A 96 -18.81 35.09 52.02
C ALA A 96 -19.59 36.35 52.40
N ASP A 97 -20.47 36.78 51.50
CA ASP A 97 -21.60 37.64 51.83
C ASP A 97 -22.84 36.91 51.33
N ASP A 98 -23.73 36.62 52.27
CA ASP A 98 -25.00 35.91 52.07
C ASP A 98 -25.92 36.71 51.14
N SER A 99 -26.27 36.17 49.97
CA SER A 99 -27.61 36.30 49.35
C SER A 99 -27.68 35.53 48.02
N PRO A 100 -28.77 34.79 47.73
CA PRO A 100 -28.85 33.87 46.60
C PRO A 100 -29.24 34.60 45.30
N LEU A 101 -28.31 34.68 44.33
CA LEU A 101 -28.62 35.07 42.97
C LEU A 101 -28.25 33.95 42.00
N GLN A 102 -29.30 33.44 41.35
CA GLN A 102 -29.33 32.34 40.40
C GLN A 102 -28.31 32.51 39.26
N PRO A 103 -27.61 31.43 38.84
CA PRO A 103 -27.03 31.38 37.51
C PRO A 103 -28.13 30.98 36.52
N LYS A 104 -28.56 31.97 35.74
CA LYS A 104 -29.33 31.83 34.50
C LYS A 104 -28.72 30.72 33.64
N MET A 105 -29.36 29.55 33.60
CA MET A 105 -29.00 28.50 32.64
C MET A 105 -29.37 28.99 31.24
N ALA A 106 -28.36 29.29 30.41
CA ALA A 106 -28.57 29.50 28.99
C ALA A 106 -28.87 28.15 28.33
N SER A 107 -30.15 27.98 27.99
CA SER A 107 -30.68 26.94 27.14
C SER A 107 -29.99 26.96 25.78
N PHE A 108 -29.33 25.87 25.41
CA PHE A 108 -29.21 25.47 24.01
C PHE A 108 -29.88 24.11 23.86
N SER A 109 -31.04 24.18 23.19
CA SER A 109 -31.87 23.13 22.63
C SER A 109 -31.16 21.78 22.45
N SER A 110 -31.50 20.82 23.31
CA SER A 110 -31.37 19.39 23.02
C SER A 110 -32.76 18.91 22.61
N GLN A 111 -32.98 18.80 21.30
CA GLN A 111 -34.20 18.21 20.77
C GLN A 111 -34.17 16.69 21.01
N SER A 112 -35.19 16.23 21.72
CA SER A 112 -35.60 14.86 21.94
C SER A 112 -35.81 14.11 20.60
N THR A 113 -35.56 12.81 20.50
CA THR A 113 -36.42 11.76 21.07
C THR A 113 -35.72 10.39 21.08
N PRO A 114 -36.10 9.49 22.01
CA PRO A 114 -35.62 8.11 22.09
C PRO A 114 -36.59 7.13 21.41
N LYS A 115 -36.07 6.04 20.84
CA LYS A 115 -36.80 4.77 20.78
C LYS A 115 -35.86 3.58 20.68
N ASP A 116 -35.94 2.78 21.75
CA ASP A 116 -35.53 1.39 21.95
C ASP A 116 -35.23 0.55 20.69
N ARG A 117 -34.15 -0.25 20.74
CA ARG A 117 -34.25 -1.65 21.20
C ARG A 117 -32.89 -2.36 21.23
N ASP A 118 -32.71 -3.06 22.35
CA ASP A 118 -32.07 -4.36 22.55
C ASP A 118 -30.66 -4.65 22.04
N THR A 119 -29.76 -4.77 23.03
CA THR A 119 -29.13 -6.02 23.47
C THR A 119 -28.35 -6.88 22.45
N THR A 120 -27.13 -7.21 22.92
CA THR A 120 -26.30 -8.40 22.64
C THR A 120 -25.27 -8.37 21.51
N MET A 121 -24.05 -8.61 21.97
CA MET A 121 -22.81 -9.11 21.36
C MET A 121 -22.90 -9.90 20.03
N VAL A 122 -21.73 -9.91 19.35
CA VAL A 122 -21.17 -10.95 18.43
C VAL A 122 -21.09 -10.58 16.92
N SER A 123 -19.84 -10.65 16.44
CA SER A 123 -19.31 -11.04 15.11
C SER A 123 -19.66 -10.36 13.78
N GLU A 124 -18.58 -10.23 13.00
CA GLU A 124 -18.43 -10.57 11.57
C GLU A 124 -19.03 -9.71 10.45
N SER A 125 -18.12 -9.43 9.49
CA SER A 125 -18.32 -9.19 8.05
C SER A 125 -19.57 -8.44 7.60
N ASN A 126 -19.40 -7.22 7.10
CA ASN A 126 -20.37 -6.62 6.18
C ASN A 126 -19.68 -6.06 4.93
N VAL A 127 -19.47 -6.97 3.97
CA VAL A 127 -19.32 -6.67 2.55
C VAL A 127 -20.61 -5.98 2.09
N LYS A 128 -20.55 -4.68 1.84
CA LYS A 128 -21.63 -3.97 1.15
C LYS A 128 -21.76 -4.56 -0.25
N LYS A 129 -22.88 -5.24 -0.51
CA LYS A 129 -23.31 -5.76 -1.81
C LYS A 129 -23.22 -4.65 -2.86
N ARG A 130 -22.31 -4.77 -3.82
CA ARG A 130 -22.18 -3.85 -4.97
C ARG A 130 -23.38 -4.03 -5.89
N GLN A 131 -23.96 -2.93 -6.36
CA GLN A 131 -25.10 -2.96 -7.26
C GLN A 131 -24.63 -3.02 -8.73
N LEU A 132 -25.45 -3.65 -9.56
CA LEU A 132 -25.22 -3.72 -11.01
C LEU A 132 -25.24 -2.29 -11.57
N GLY A 133 -24.24 -1.94 -12.39
CA GLY A 133 -24.09 -0.60 -12.96
C GLY A 133 -23.10 0.31 -12.24
N ASP A 134 -22.57 -0.08 -11.07
CA ASP A 134 -21.55 0.72 -10.38
C ASP A 134 -20.24 0.79 -11.18
N MET A 135 -19.64 1.98 -11.18
CA MET A 135 -18.39 2.25 -11.87
C MET A 135 -17.23 1.86 -10.97
N VAL A 136 -16.59 0.73 -11.29
CA VAL A 136 -15.57 0.11 -10.46
C VAL A 136 -14.20 0.35 -11.06
N HIS A 137 -13.25 0.77 -10.23
CA HIS A 137 -11.86 0.90 -10.64
C HIS A 137 -11.19 -0.47 -10.65
N VAL A 138 -10.67 -0.88 -11.81
CA VAL A 138 -9.95 -2.15 -11.92
C VAL A 138 -8.46 -1.86 -11.83
N SER A 139 -7.86 -2.23 -10.70
CA SER A 139 -6.46 -1.92 -10.37
C SER A 139 -5.45 -2.48 -11.38
N LYS A 140 -5.75 -3.64 -11.98
CA LYS A 140 -4.88 -4.23 -13.03
C LYS A 140 -4.84 -3.42 -14.32
N PHE A 141 -5.89 -2.66 -14.61
CA PHE A 141 -6.03 -1.91 -15.86
C PHE A 141 -5.99 -0.39 -15.67
N ASN A 142 -5.92 0.10 -14.43
CA ASN A 142 -5.97 1.53 -14.06
C ASN A 142 -7.10 2.30 -14.77
N LYS A 143 -8.20 1.63 -15.06
CA LYS A 143 -9.34 2.18 -15.80
C LYS A 143 -10.64 1.89 -15.06
N LYS A 144 -11.61 2.78 -15.26
CA LYS A 144 -12.96 2.65 -14.71
C LYS A 144 -13.78 1.74 -15.62
N ALA A 145 -14.49 0.79 -15.03
CA ALA A 145 -15.21 -0.24 -15.76
C ALA A 145 -16.61 -0.43 -15.14
N VAL A 146 -17.61 -0.74 -15.97
CA VAL A 146 -19.02 -0.85 -15.54
C VAL A 146 -19.34 -2.28 -15.15
N VAL A 147 -19.85 -2.49 -13.94
CA VAL A 147 -20.20 -3.84 -13.46
C VAL A 147 -21.49 -4.31 -14.13
N LEU A 148 -21.39 -5.39 -14.91
CA LEU A 148 -22.53 -5.98 -15.62
C LEU A 148 -23.23 -7.05 -14.81
N LYS A 149 -22.48 -7.88 -14.08
CA LYS A 149 -23.02 -8.98 -13.28
C LYS A 149 -22.10 -9.29 -12.12
N VAL A 150 -22.68 -9.45 -10.93
CA VAL A 150 -21.97 -9.86 -9.72
C VAL A 150 -22.52 -11.23 -9.32
N ASP A 151 -21.65 -12.25 -9.31
CA ASP A 151 -22.01 -13.59 -8.86
C ASP A 151 -21.34 -13.81 -7.47
N PRO A 152 -22.05 -13.50 -6.37
CA PRO A 152 -21.46 -13.52 -5.02
C PRO A 152 -21.09 -14.93 -4.54
N SER A 153 -21.72 -15.98 -5.09
CA SER A 153 -21.44 -17.37 -4.72
C SER A 153 -20.08 -17.91 -5.20
N LYS A 154 -19.45 -17.22 -6.16
CA LYS A 154 -18.14 -17.61 -6.72
C LYS A 154 -17.06 -16.54 -6.52
N GLU A 155 -17.39 -15.44 -5.83
CA GLU A 155 -16.52 -14.26 -5.67
C GLU A 155 -16.04 -13.67 -7.01
N GLU A 156 -16.87 -13.76 -8.06
CA GLU A 156 -16.56 -13.33 -9.42
C GLU A 156 -17.47 -12.16 -9.85
N ILE A 157 -16.89 -11.17 -10.53
CA ILE A 157 -17.58 -10.02 -11.10
C ILE A 157 -17.29 -9.95 -12.61
N LEU A 158 -18.34 -9.84 -13.42
CA LEU A 158 -18.23 -9.50 -14.83
C LEU A 158 -18.32 -7.98 -15.00
N VAL A 159 -17.28 -7.39 -15.59
CA VAL A 159 -17.15 -5.95 -15.79
C VAL A 159 -16.89 -5.66 -17.27
N GLN A 160 -17.54 -4.64 -17.81
CA GLN A 160 -17.31 -4.17 -19.17
C GLN A 160 -16.34 -2.98 -19.15
N LEU A 161 -15.25 -3.12 -19.88
CA LEU A 161 -14.25 -2.08 -20.10
C LEU A 161 -14.23 -1.75 -21.61
N GLY A 162 -14.94 -0.69 -22.00
CA GLY A 162 -15.15 -0.36 -23.41
C GLY A 162 -15.95 -1.45 -24.15
N ASN A 163 -15.39 -2.02 -25.21
CA ASN A 163 -16.01 -3.10 -25.99
C ASN A 163 -15.64 -4.51 -25.49
N ILE A 164 -14.87 -4.62 -24.39
CA ILE A 164 -14.36 -5.88 -23.87
C ILE A 164 -15.10 -6.23 -22.57
N LYS A 165 -15.54 -7.49 -22.44
CA LYS A 165 -16.12 -8.04 -21.21
C LYS A 165 -15.05 -8.84 -20.46
N LEU A 166 -14.82 -8.50 -19.20
CA LEU A 166 -13.79 -9.11 -18.35
C LEU A 166 -14.44 -9.78 -17.14
N LYS A 167 -13.94 -10.96 -16.78
CA LYS A 167 -14.30 -11.68 -15.55
C LYS A 167 -13.18 -11.48 -14.54
N LEU A 168 -13.50 -10.85 -13.42
CA LEU A 168 -12.55 -10.46 -12.37
C LEU A 168 -12.95 -11.11 -11.04
N THR A 169 -11.97 -11.46 -10.24
CA THR A 169 -12.20 -11.91 -8.86
C THR A 169 -12.19 -10.71 -7.92
N LEU A 170 -12.89 -10.81 -6.77
CA LEU A 170 -13.01 -9.71 -5.80
C LEU A 170 -11.66 -9.19 -5.27
N ALA A 171 -10.60 -10.01 -5.31
CA ALA A 171 -9.25 -9.64 -4.89
C ALA A 171 -8.59 -8.59 -5.81
N ASP A 172 -8.98 -8.52 -7.08
CA ASP A 172 -8.36 -7.65 -8.08
C ASP A 172 -9.01 -6.25 -8.17
N VAL A 173 -9.99 -5.99 -7.31
CA VAL A 173 -10.82 -4.80 -7.36
C VAL A 173 -10.65 -3.96 -6.09
N VAL A 174 -9.83 -2.91 -6.19
CA VAL A 174 -9.70 -1.90 -5.14
C VAL A 174 -10.86 -0.92 -5.23
N ILE A 175 -11.48 -0.66 -4.07
CA ILE A 175 -12.59 0.29 -3.87
C ILE A 175 -12.11 1.72 -4.09
#